data_AF-A0A7Y6AX36-F1
#
_entry.id   AF-A0A7Y6AX36-F1
#
_cell.length_a   1.000
_cell.length_b   1.000
_cell.length_c   1.000
_cell.angle_alpha   90.00
_cell.angle_beta   90.00
_cell.angle_gamma   90.00
#
_symmetry.space_group_name_H-M   'P 1'
#
loop_
_entity.id
_entity.type
_entity.pdbx_description
1 polymer ?
#
loop_
_entity_poly.entity_id
_entity_poly.type
_entity_poly.pdbx_seq_one_letter_code
_entity_poly.pdbx_strand_id
1 'polypeptide(L)'
;MDNTNAQRSNDYLDVLMWLETASEDEIAGAYWLASGSTKMDLRDGIQALMESDRPALAIYFPELVIAPLKLADLPTKYPEVCEPMERLHDSISRRQHEPNYPLKGYGALSAVISELKDQGRLSSAQSTLLLAELAELKSG
;
A
#
# COMPACT_ATOMS: atom_id res chain seq x y z
N MET A 1 26.67 -21.45 -23.42
CA MET A 1 25.29 -21.06 -23.09
C MET A 1 25.17 -21.12 -21.58
N ASP A 2 24.82 -20.00 -20.97
CA ASP A 2 24.86 -19.81 -19.51
C ASP A 2 23.57 -20.35 -18.89
N ASN A 3 23.57 -21.65 -18.53
CA ASN A 3 22.40 -22.35 -18.01
C ASN A 3 21.90 -21.80 -16.66
N THR A 4 22.71 -20.99 -15.99
CA THR A 4 22.42 -20.36 -14.70
C THR A 4 21.29 -19.33 -14.77
N ASN A 5 21.20 -18.59 -15.89
CA ASN A 5 20.16 -17.58 -16.09
C ASN A 5 18.80 -18.17 -16.49
N ALA A 6 18.80 -19.28 -17.23
CA ALA A 6 17.58 -19.98 -17.62
C ALA A 6 16.91 -20.65 -16.41
N GLN A 7 17.70 -21.26 -15.52
CA GLN A 7 17.19 -21.87 -14.28
C GLN A 7 16.60 -20.80 -13.34
N ARG A 8 17.31 -19.69 -13.13
CA ARG A 8 16.79 -18.55 -12.34
C ARG A 8 15.49 -17.98 -12.88
N SER A 9 15.32 -17.97 -14.20
CA SER A 9 14.08 -17.47 -14.81
C SER A 9 12.90 -18.40 -14.55
N ASN A 10 13.11 -19.71 -14.56
CA ASN A 10 12.04 -20.67 -14.22
C ASN A 10 11.70 -20.63 -12.73
N ASP A 11 12.70 -20.59 -11.86
CA ASP A 11 12.49 -20.53 -10.41
C ASP A 11 11.73 -19.24 -10.02
N TYR A 12 12.02 -18.11 -10.69
CA TYR A 12 11.28 -16.86 -10.51
C TYR A 12 9.83 -16.93 -11.03
N LEU A 13 9.59 -17.56 -12.18
CA LEU A 13 8.24 -17.76 -12.71
C LEU A 13 7.37 -18.64 -11.79
N ASP A 14 7.95 -19.68 -11.21
CA ASP A 14 7.27 -20.54 -10.23
C ASP A 14 6.89 -19.74 -8.97
N VAL A 15 7.79 -18.85 -8.51
CA VAL A 15 7.50 -17.93 -7.41
C VAL A 15 6.34 -16.99 -7.75
N LEU A 16 6.33 -16.38 -8.95
CA LEU A 16 5.23 -15.51 -9.37
C LEU A 16 3.88 -16.23 -9.40
N MET A 17 3.85 -17.42 -10.00
CA MET A 17 2.62 -18.23 -10.09
C MET A 17 2.11 -18.64 -8.71
N TRP A 18 3.01 -18.96 -7.78
CA TRP A 18 2.65 -19.23 -6.40
C TRP A 18 2.12 -17.96 -5.71
N LEU A 19 2.79 -16.82 -5.88
CA LEU A 19 2.37 -15.54 -5.30
C LEU A 19 1.01 -15.06 -5.81
N GLU A 20 0.54 -15.49 -6.98
CA GLU A 20 -0.81 -15.15 -7.46
C GLU A 20 -1.92 -15.85 -6.66
N THR A 21 -1.64 -17.02 -6.09
CA THR A 21 -2.67 -17.90 -5.48
C THR A 21 -2.51 -18.06 -3.96
N ALA A 22 -1.31 -17.83 -3.43
CA ALA A 22 -1.02 -17.93 -2.00
C ALA A 22 -1.76 -16.85 -1.19
N SER A 23 -2.18 -17.19 0.02
CA SER A 23 -2.74 -16.20 0.96
C SER A 23 -1.68 -15.21 1.43
N GLU A 24 -2.10 -14.03 1.89
CA GLU A 24 -1.20 -12.99 2.40
C GLU A 24 -0.33 -13.51 3.55
N ASP A 25 -0.88 -14.34 4.42
CA ASP A 25 -0.17 -14.94 5.55
C ASP A 25 0.91 -15.95 5.10
N GLU A 26 0.60 -16.77 4.08
CA GLU A 26 1.57 -17.69 3.49
C GLU A 26 2.72 -16.93 2.83
N ILE A 27 2.42 -15.85 2.10
CA ILE A 27 3.42 -14.98 1.47
C ILE A 27 4.30 -14.34 2.55
N ALA A 28 3.71 -13.84 3.63
CA ALA A 28 4.45 -13.25 4.74
C ALA A 28 5.37 -14.28 5.40
N GLY A 29 4.84 -15.46 5.73
CA GLY A 29 5.63 -16.54 6.30
C GLY A 29 6.81 -16.94 5.40
N ALA A 30 6.55 -17.14 4.11
CA ALA A 30 7.59 -17.50 3.14
C ALA A 30 8.66 -16.41 3.02
N TYR A 31 8.25 -15.14 2.90
CA TYR A 31 9.18 -14.02 2.76
C TYR A 31 10.08 -13.84 3.98
N TRP A 32 9.55 -13.99 5.19
CA TRP A 32 10.32 -13.86 6.43
C TRP A 32 11.29 -15.02 6.66
N LEU A 33 10.92 -16.23 6.25
CA LEU A 33 11.78 -17.42 6.36
C LEU A 33 12.80 -17.55 5.22
N ALA A 34 12.51 -16.99 4.05
CA ALA A 34 13.40 -17.07 2.89
C ALA A 34 14.72 -16.31 3.10
N SER A 35 15.76 -16.81 2.42
CA SER A 35 17.09 -16.19 2.36
C SER A 35 17.69 -16.34 0.96
N GLY A 36 18.78 -15.62 0.69
CA GLY A 36 19.48 -15.70 -0.59
C GLY A 36 18.63 -15.25 -1.79
N SER A 37 18.75 -15.95 -2.93
CA SER A 37 18.04 -15.61 -4.16
C SER A 37 16.53 -15.70 -4.02
N THR A 38 16.00 -16.72 -3.36
CA THR A 38 14.56 -16.89 -3.16
C THR A 38 13.92 -15.70 -2.45
N LYS A 39 14.63 -15.06 -1.50
CA LYS A 39 14.12 -13.84 -0.84
C LYS A 39 14.08 -12.65 -1.80
N MET A 40 15.04 -12.54 -2.71
CA MET A 40 15.05 -11.50 -3.75
C MET A 40 13.93 -11.74 -4.76
N ASP A 41 13.74 -12.99 -5.21
CA ASP A 41 12.67 -13.37 -6.13
C ASP A 41 11.29 -13.08 -5.52
N LEU A 42 11.09 -13.42 -4.24
CA LEU A 42 9.87 -13.08 -3.51
C LEU A 42 9.69 -11.56 -3.37
N ARG A 43 10.77 -10.82 -3.06
CA ARG A 43 10.72 -9.36 -2.96
C ARG A 43 10.23 -8.74 -4.27
N ASP A 44 10.87 -9.11 -5.38
CA ASP A 44 10.59 -8.54 -6.70
C ASP A 44 9.18 -8.94 -7.17
N GLY A 45 8.78 -10.20 -6.93
CA GLY A 45 7.44 -10.68 -7.24
C GLY A 45 6.34 -10.00 -6.41
N ILE A 46 6.55 -9.81 -5.10
CA ILE A 46 5.62 -9.08 -4.24
C ILE A 46 5.50 -7.63 -4.71
N GLN A 47 6.62 -6.96 -5.03
CA GLN A 47 6.60 -5.59 -5.54
C GLN A 47 5.83 -5.47 -6.85
N ALA A 48 6.00 -6.42 -7.78
CA ALA A 48 5.27 -6.44 -9.04
C ALA A 48 3.75 -6.57 -8.78
N LEU A 49 3.34 -7.53 -7.95
CA LEU A 49 1.93 -7.79 -7.66
C LEU A 49 1.26 -6.66 -6.87
N MET A 50 1.99 -5.96 -6.00
CA MET A 50 1.49 -4.77 -5.31
C MET A 50 1.08 -3.66 -6.27
N GLU A 51 1.73 -3.57 -7.43
CA GLU A 51 1.44 -2.55 -8.43
C GLU A 51 0.39 -2.98 -9.46
N SER A 52 0.16 -4.29 -9.61
CA SER A 52 -0.86 -4.86 -10.50
C SER A 52 -2.07 -5.42 -9.74
N ASP A 53 -2.03 -6.72 -9.43
CA ASP A 53 -3.21 -7.55 -9.17
C ASP A 53 -3.52 -7.68 -7.68
N ARG A 54 -2.53 -7.42 -6.81
CA ARG A 54 -2.63 -7.60 -5.36
C ARG A 54 -2.10 -6.39 -4.57
N PRO A 55 -2.68 -5.19 -4.76
CA PRO A 55 -2.22 -3.98 -4.06
C PRO A 55 -2.39 -4.06 -2.53
N ALA A 56 -3.26 -4.92 -2.01
CA ALA A 56 -3.43 -5.20 -0.59
C ALA A 56 -2.15 -5.70 0.10
N LEU A 57 -1.23 -6.34 -0.64
CA LEU A 57 0.06 -6.80 -0.10
C LEU A 57 0.88 -5.62 0.46
N ALA A 58 0.65 -4.39 -0.01
CA ALA A 58 1.31 -3.19 0.50
C ALA A 58 1.13 -3.00 2.01
N ILE A 59 0.01 -3.45 2.58
CA ILE A 59 -0.27 -3.39 4.02
C ILE A 59 0.63 -4.36 4.80
N TYR A 60 0.93 -5.52 4.20
CA TYR A 60 1.72 -6.58 4.82
C TYR A 60 3.23 -6.37 4.67
N PHE A 61 3.66 -5.73 3.58
CA PHE A 61 5.07 -5.40 3.31
C PHE A 61 5.24 -3.92 2.95
N PRO A 62 4.94 -2.99 3.88
CA PRO A 62 5.06 -1.55 3.62
C PRO A 62 6.49 -1.14 3.25
N GLU A 63 7.51 -1.87 3.68
CA GLU A 63 8.92 -1.64 3.36
C GLU A 63 9.29 -1.98 1.91
N LEU A 64 8.42 -2.70 1.21
CA LEU A 64 8.59 -3.06 -0.20
C LEU A 64 7.94 -2.07 -1.16
N VAL A 65 7.07 -1.18 -0.67
CA VAL A 65 6.45 -0.15 -1.50
C VAL A 65 7.51 0.82 -2.01
N ILE A 66 7.47 1.10 -3.32
CA ILE A 66 8.41 2.02 -3.95
C ILE A 66 8.02 3.46 -3.62
N ALA A 67 8.98 4.22 -3.05
CA ALA A 67 8.79 5.61 -2.63
C ALA A 67 7.49 5.80 -1.79
N PRO A 68 7.38 5.14 -0.62
CA PRO A 68 6.16 5.17 0.17
C PRO A 68 5.83 6.61 0.60
N LEU A 69 4.53 6.87 0.76
CA LEU A 69 4.00 8.16 1.23
C LEU A 69 3.21 7.94 2.52
N LYS A 70 3.24 8.93 3.40
CA LYS A 70 2.37 9.02 4.56
C LYS A 70 1.28 10.06 4.34
N LEU A 71 0.14 9.90 5.01
CA LEU A 71 -0.93 10.90 4.98
C LEU A 71 -0.42 12.30 5.35
N ALA A 72 0.44 12.40 6.36
CA ALA A 72 1.05 13.66 6.79
C ALA A 72 1.84 14.39 5.70
N ASP A 73 2.40 13.66 4.74
CA ASP A 73 3.25 14.22 3.67
C ASP A 73 2.47 14.59 2.42
N LEU A 74 1.23 14.10 2.25
CA LEU A 74 0.40 14.35 1.07
C LEU A 74 0.16 15.83 0.80
N PRO A 75 -0.19 16.70 1.77
CA PRO A 75 -0.40 18.13 1.53
C PRO A 75 0.79 18.84 0.86
N THR A 76 2.01 18.37 1.13
CA THR A 76 3.23 18.95 0.56
C THR A 76 3.39 18.61 -0.93
N LYS A 77 2.92 17.43 -1.35
CA LYS A 77 3.02 16.96 -2.74
C LYS A 77 1.75 17.21 -3.56
N TYR A 78 0.59 17.24 -2.91
CA TYR A 78 -0.73 17.26 -3.51
C TYR A 78 -1.61 18.28 -2.77
N PRO A 79 -1.55 19.57 -3.16
CA PRO A 79 -2.30 20.65 -2.50
C PRO A 79 -3.83 20.43 -2.45
N GLU A 80 -4.39 19.67 -3.39
CA GLU A 80 -5.79 19.25 -3.42
C GLU A 80 -6.22 18.39 -2.20
N VAL A 81 -5.25 17.82 -1.47
CA VAL A 81 -5.47 17.04 -0.25
C VAL A 81 -5.62 17.94 0.98
N CYS A 82 -5.12 19.17 0.95
CA CYS A 82 -5.09 20.07 2.11
C CYS A 82 -6.49 20.28 2.72
N GLU A 83 -7.46 20.71 1.91
CA GLU A 83 -8.80 21.03 2.42
C GLU A 83 -9.53 19.80 2.98
N PRO A 84 -9.59 18.63 2.29
CA PRO A 84 -10.15 17.41 2.87
C PRO A 84 -9.47 16.97 4.18
N MET A 85 -8.14 17.13 4.26
CA MET A 85 -7.35 16.74 5.42
C MET A 85 -7.57 17.67 6.63
N GLU A 86 -7.61 18.98 6.42
CA GLU A 86 -7.95 19.97 7.45
C GLU A 86 -9.36 19.70 8.00
N ARG A 87 -10.34 19.50 7.12
CA ARG A 87 -11.73 19.16 7.54
C ARG A 87 -11.79 17.87 8.37
N LEU A 88 -10.95 16.87 8.05
CA LEU A 88 -10.87 15.63 8.82
C LEU A 88 -10.26 15.87 10.19
N HIS A 89 -9.12 16.57 10.27
CA HIS A 89 -8.47 16.91 11.53
C HIS A 89 -9.38 17.71 12.45
N ASP A 90 -10.01 18.77 11.94
CA ASP A 90 -10.98 19.58 12.71
C ASP A 90 -12.11 18.73 13.27
N SER A 91 -12.61 17.78 12.47
CA SER A 91 -13.66 16.87 12.87
C SER A 91 -13.21 15.91 13.98
N ILE A 92 -11.99 15.38 13.91
CA ILE A 92 -11.41 14.50 14.92
C ILE A 92 -11.20 15.27 16.22
N SER A 93 -10.59 16.46 16.16
CA SER A 93 -10.38 17.32 17.34
C SER A 93 -11.68 17.72 18.02
N ARG A 94 -12.75 17.98 17.24
CA ARG A 94 -14.09 18.22 17.81
C ARG A 94 -14.65 17.00 18.51
N ARG A 95 -14.48 15.80 17.97
CA ARG A 95 -14.99 14.56 18.58
C ARG A 95 -14.38 14.24 19.95
N GLN A 96 -13.16 14.74 20.22
CA GLN A 96 -12.56 14.67 21.55
C GLN A 96 -13.38 15.38 22.63
N HIS A 97 -14.11 16.45 22.24
CA HIS A 97 -14.95 17.25 23.13
C HIS A 97 -16.45 16.94 22.95
N GLU A 98 -16.84 16.52 21.76
CA GLU A 98 -18.21 16.18 21.35
C GLU A 98 -18.26 14.81 20.66
N PRO A 99 -18.34 13.69 21.41
CA PRO A 99 -18.22 12.34 20.84
C PRO A 99 -19.23 12.00 19.72
N ASN A 100 -20.40 12.65 19.77
CA ASN A 100 -21.49 12.48 18.79
C ASN A 100 -21.33 13.35 17.53
N TYR A 101 -20.31 14.20 17.47
CA TYR A 101 -20.04 15.01 16.29
C TYR A 101 -19.71 14.10 15.08
N PRO A 102 -20.34 14.30 13.92
CA PRO A 102 -20.13 13.43 12.76
C PRO A 102 -18.71 13.57 12.21
N LEU A 103 -18.09 12.45 11.84
CA LEU A 103 -16.78 12.45 11.17
C LEU A 103 -16.91 13.04 9.75
N LYS A 104 -16.32 14.20 9.52
CA LYS A 104 -16.27 14.88 8.22
C LYS A 104 -14.89 14.70 7.57
N GLY A 105 -14.79 15.00 6.28
CA GLY A 105 -13.51 14.97 5.55
C GLY A 105 -13.04 13.58 5.10
N TYR A 106 -13.34 12.51 5.85
CA TYR A 106 -12.89 11.14 5.52
C TYR A 106 -13.22 10.71 4.08
N GLY A 107 -14.49 10.81 3.68
CA GLY A 107 -14.92 10.40 2.33
C GLY A 107 -14.32 11.27 1.22
N ALA A 108 -14.14 12.56 1.48
CA ALA A 108 -13.49 13.47 0.53
C ALA A 108 -12.01 13.14 0.37
N LEU A 109 -11.30 12.86 1.46
CA LEU A 109 -9.90 12.48 1.43
C LEU A 109 -9.69 11.13 0.72
N SER A 110 -10.55 10.15 1.01
CA SER A 110 -10.56 8.86 0.32
C SER A 110 -10.81 8.99 -1.19
N ALA A 111 -11.72 9.89 -1.59
CA ALA A 111 -11.99 10.19 -2.98
C ALA A 111 -10.78 10.84 -3.69
N VAL A 112 -10.13 11.82 -3.05
CA VAL A 112 -8.93 12.46 -3.62
C VAL A 112 -7.78 11.46 -3.77
N ILE A 113 -7.54 10.59 -2.78
CA ILE A 113 -6.52 9.53 -2.88
C ILE A 113 -6.81 8.59 -4.06
N SER A 114 -8.09 8.26 -4.28
CA SER A 114 -8.51 7.41 -5.41
C SER A 114 -8.30 8.12 -6.75
N GLU A 115 -8.66 9.40 -6.83
CA GLU A 115 -8.44 10.21 -8.03
C GLU A 115 -6.96 10.38 -8.36
N LEU A 116 -6.10 10.59 -7.36
CA LEU A 116 -4.65 10.65 -7.54
C LEU A 116 -4.07 9.34 -8.11
N LYS A 117 -4.62 8.19 -7.67
CA LYS A 117 -4.27 6.88 -8.23
C LYS A 117 -4.74 6.76 -9.67
N ASP A 118 -5.98 7.12 -9.97
CA ASP A 118 -6.56 7.03 -11.31
C ASP A 118 -5.85 7.97 -12.31
N GLN A 119 -5.30 9.09 -11.84
CA GLN A 119 -4.43 9.99 -12.60
C GLN A 119 -2.99 9.48 -12.77
N GLY A 120 -2.64 8.32 -12.20
CA GLY A 120 -1.29 7.75 -12.21
C GLY A 120 -0.27 8.53 -11.36
N ARG A 121 -0.74 9.41 -10.48
CA ARG A 121 0.11 10.22 -9.58
C ARG A 121 0.42 9.51 -8.28
N LEU A 122 -0.35 8.47 -7.95
CA LEU A 122 -0.08 7.48 -6.92
C LEU A 122 -0.08 6.10 -7.56
N SER A 123 0.83 5.25 -7.08
CA SER A 123 0.84 3.83 -7.40
C SER A 123 -0.31 3.10 -6.68
N SER A 124 -0.65 1.89 -7.15
CA SER A 124 -1.71 1.08 -6.52
C SER A 124 -1.36 0.73 -5.07
N ALA A 125 -0.07 0.43 -4.83
CA ALA A 125 0.47 0.15 -3.52
C ALA A 125 0.44 1.38 -2.60
N GLN A 126 0.84 2.54 -3.10
CA GLN A 126 0.80 3.81 -2.36
C GLN A 126 -0.64 4.17 -1.96
N SER A 127 -1.57 4.10 -2.91
CA SER A 127 -2.99 4.38 -2.65
C SER A 127 -3.55 3.47 -1.56
N THR A 128 -3.21 2.18 -1.60
CA THR A 128 -3.65 1.20 -0.60
C THR A 128 -3.11 1.51 0.80
N LEU A 129 -1.82 1.84 0.92
CA LEU A 129 -1.23 2.23 2.20
C LEU A 129 -1.87 3.48 2.78
N LEU A 130 -2.10 4.49 1.94
CA LEU A 130 -2.72 5.75 2.36
C LEU A 130 -4.17 5.55 2.82
N LEU A 131 -4.93 4.68 2.13
CA LEU A 131 -6.29 4.32 2.54
C LEU A 131 -6.32 3.49 3.83
N ALA A 132 -5.33 2.63 4.06
CA ALA A 132 -5.17 1.90 5.31
C ALA A 132 -4.86 2.86 6.47
N GLU A 133 -3.90 3.76 6.30
CA GLU A 133 -3.58 4.81 7.29
C GLU A 133 -4.81 5.69 7.59
N LEU A 134 -5.62 6.00 6.56
CA LEU A 134 -6.85 6.78 6.73
C LEU A 134 -7.90 6.01 7.55
N ALA A 135 -8.01 4.70 7.34
CA ALA A 135 -8.94 3.86 8.09
C ALA A 135 -8.58 3.79 9.58
N GLU A 136 -7.28 3.78 9.93
CA GLU A 136 -6.82 3.82 11.32
C GLU A 136 -7.28 5.11 12.04
N LEU A 137 -7.29 6.24 11.34
CA LEU A 137 -7.77 7.53 11.87
C LEU A 137 -9.28 7.53 12.17
N LYS A 138 -10.06 6.65 11.54
CA LYS A 138 -11.51 6.51 11.81
C LYS A 138 -11.78 5.64 13.04
N SER A 139 -10.89 4.69 13.34
CA SER A 139 -11.00 3.80 14.51
C SER A 139 -10.49 4.41 15.82
N GLY A 140 -9.68 5.47 15.75
CA GLY A 140 -9.27 6.29 16.90
C GLY A 140 -10.36 7.25 17.37
#